data_AF-A0A2V9IHP2-F1
#
_entry.id   AF-A0A2V9IHP2-F1
#
_cell.length_a   1.000
_cell.length_b   1.000
_cell.length_c   1.000
_cell.angle_alpha   90.00
_cell.angle_beta   90.00
_cell.angle_gamma   90.00
#
_symmetry.space_group_name_H-M   'P 1'
#
loop_
_entity.id
_entity.type
_entity.pdbx_description
1 polymer ?
#
loop_
_entity_poly.entity_id
_entity_poly.type
_entity_poly.pdbx_seq_one_letter_code
_entity_poly.pdbx_strand_id
1 'polypeptide(L)'
;MARQFWPDGDPAGKRIRLYYDKDPQHWLSIVGVAGDVRYRGRDLEPVSHVFVPYQQDPYRSLTYTQQPYVSLVDRTAADPAKLIKAVQARIWAVDKDQPLSNIQTMERALSQSVANRRVYLLLLSVFAAIALLMATAGIYGLISYAVARRTQEMGIRVALGATVGQILALIIRQGMLLTLIGVVIGIAGSLVLTKVISGLLYGITPTDAPTFVGTALLFIAVAFVATYIPARRATTIDPTVALRFE
;
A
#
# COMPACT_ATOMS: atom_id res chain seq x y z
N MET A 1 -8.51 4.23 -26.41
CA MET A 1 -9.57 4.38 -27.44
C MET A 1 -9.03 4.79 -28.80
N ALA A 2 -8.48 6.00 -28.97
CA ALA A 2 -8.04 6.50 -30.28
C ALA A 2 -7.14 5.51 -31.04
N ARG A 3 -6.04 5.05 -30.41
CA ARG A 3 -5.12 4.05 -30.97
C ARG A 3 -5.73 2.67 -31.24
N GLN A 4 -6.82 2.32 -30.56
CA GLN A 4 -7.46 1.02 -30.68
C GLN A 4 -8.40 0.96 -31.91
N PHE A 5 -9.13 2.05 -32.16
CA PHE A 5 -10.11 2.10 -33.25
C PHE A 5 -9.56 2.79 -34.51
N TRP A 6 -8.52 3.61 -34.37
CA TRP A 6 -7.80 4.26 -35.47
C TRP A 6 -6.28 4.06 -35.28
N PRO A 7 -5.74 2.85 -35.48
CA PRO A 7 -4.31 2.57 -35.29
C PRO A 7 -3.44 3.37 -36.27
N ASP A 8 -3.91 3.56 -37.51
CA ASP A 8 -3.11 4.12 -38.62
C ASP A 8 -3.60 5.51 -39.10
N GLY A 9 -4.48 6.18 -38.34
CA GLY A 9 -5.10 7.43 -38.81
C GLY A 9 -5.57 8.37 -37.71
N ASP A 10 -5.74 9.65 -38.08
CA ASP A 10 -6.28 10.65 -37.17
C ASP A 10 -7.80 10.45 -36.98
N PRO A 11 -8.27 10.22 -35.74
CA PRO A 11 -9.69 10.13 -35.44
C PRO A 11 -10.43 11.47 -35.54
N ALA A 12 -9.73 12.62 -35.55
CA ALA A 12 -10.37 13.93 -35.68
C ALA A 12 -11.12 14.06 -37.03
N GLY A 13 -12.30 14.69 -36.98
CA GLY A 13 -13.21 14.83 -38.12
C GLY A 13 -14.01 13.57 -38.46
N LYS A 14 -13.69 12.41 -37.87
CA LYS A 14 -14.50 11.19 -38.02
C LYS A 14 -15.75 11.26 -37.16
N ARG A 15 -16.70 10.37 -37.41
CA ARG A 15 -17.96 10.29 -36.66
C ARG A 15 -18.02 9.04 -35.80
N ILE A 16 -18.62 9.17 -34.64
CA ILE A 16 -18.90 8.07 -33.72
C ILE A 16 -20.36 8.12 -33.30
N ARG A 17 -20.88 6.95 -32.95
CA ARG A 17 -22.17 6.81 -32.27
C ARG A 17 -21.92 6.14 -30.94
N LEU A 18 -22.51 6.67 -29.89
CA LEU A 18 -22.40 6.08 -28.56
C LEU A 18 -23.33 4.86 -28.49
N TYR A 19 -22.85 3.76 -27.91
CA TYR A 19 -23.56 2.49 -27.86
C TYR A 19 -24.99 2.60 -27.28
N TYR A 20 -25.18 3.49 -26.32
CA TYR A 20 -26.44 3.68 -25.61
C TYR A 20 -27.43 4.60 -26.33
N ASP A 21 -27.00 5.28 -27.39
CA ASP A 21 -27.89 6.09 -28.21
C ASP A 21 -28.69 5.19 -29.16
N LYS A 22 -30.01 5.18 -28.96
CA LYS A 22 -30.97 4.38 -29.74
C LYS A 22 -31.38 5.07 -31.03
N ASP A 23 -31.09 6.37 -31.21
CA ASP A 23 -31.35 7.04 -32.48
C ASP A 23 -30.23 6.70 -33.49
N PRO A 24 -30.55 5.97 -34.57
CA PRO A 24 -29.56 5.59 -35.57
C PRO A 24 -29.02 6.78 -36.39
N GLN A 25 -29.68 7.93 -36.35
CA GLN A 25 -29.28 9.14 -37.07
C GLN A 25 -28.39 10.07 -36.24
N HIS A 26 -28.26 9.84 -34.93
CA HIS A 26 -27.52 10.73 -34.04
C HIS A 26 -26.01 10.41 -34.03
N TRP A 27 -25.28 11.03 -34.95
CA TRP A 27 -23.83 10.91 -35.07
C TRP A 27 -23.11 12.10 -34.44
N LEU A 28 -22.12 11.82 -33.60
CA LEU A 28 -21.22 12.82 -33.05
C LEU A 28 -19.95 12.91 -33.89
N SER A 29 -19.46 14.13 -34.14
CA SER A 29 -18.18 14.33 -34.82
C SER A 29 -17.06 14.46 -33.78
N ILE A 30 -15.96 13.74 -33.99
CA ILE A 30 -14.77 13.82 -33.15
C ILE A 30 -14.05 15.12 -33.48
N VAL A 31 -13.94 16.03 -32.51
CA VAL A 31 -13.24 17.31 -32.68
C VAL A 31 -11.79 17.28 -32.20
N GLY A 32 -11.38 16.24 -31.47
CA GLY A 32 -10.01 16.09 -30.99
C GLY A 32 -9.83 14.89 -30.07
N VAL A 33 -8.58 14.66 -29.67
CA VAL A 33 -8.17 13.59 -28.77
C VAL A 33 -7.46 14.18 -27.56
N ALA A 34 -7.91 13.79 -26.36
CA ALA A 34 -7.22 14.09 -25.11
C ALA A 34 -6.31 12.94 -24.69
N GLY A 35 -5.33 13.22 -23.82
CA GLY A 35 -4.49 12.19 -23.21
C GLY A 35 -5.28 11.23 -22.32
N ASP A 36 -4.66 10.11 -21.96
CA ASP A 36 -5.29 9.07 -21.16
C ASP A 36 -5.73 9.56 -19.78
N VAL A 37 -6.99 9.29 -19.42
CA VAL A 37 -7.55 9.63 -18.11
C VAL A 37 -7.79 8.37 -17.30
N ARG A 38 -7.11 8.27 -16.15
CA ARG A 38 -7.24 7.14 -15.22
C ARG A 38 -8.40 7.36 -14.24
N TYR A 39 -9.63 7.26 -14.75
CA TYR A 39 -10.86 7.54 -14.01
C TYR A 39 -11.15 6.54 -12.87
N ARG A 40 -10.81 5.25 -13.04
CA ARG A 40 -11.09 4.21 -12.02
C ARG A 40 -10.03 4.07 -10.93
N GLY A 41 -8.97 4.87 -10.99
CA GLY A 41 -7.83 4.79 -10.09
C GLY A 41 -6.51 4.78 -10.87
N ARG A 42 -5.44 5.27 -10.23
CA ARG A 42 -4.12 5.38 -10.86
C ARG A 42 -3.51 4.02 -11.22
N ASP A 43 -3.91 2.97 -10.55
CA ASP A 43 -3.31 1.63 -10.68
C ASP A 43 -4.01 0.78 -11.76
N LEU A 44 -5.09 1.29 -12.36
CA LEU A 44 -5.84 0.60 -13.41
C LEU A 44 -5.51 1.16 -14.80
N GLU A 45 -5.58 0.30 -15.81
CA GLU A 45 -5.45 0.72 -17.20
C GLU A 45 -6.54 1.75 -17.56
N PRO A 46 -6.19 2.80 -18.31
CA PRO A 46 -7.17 3.75 -18.83
C PRO A 46 -8.21 3.02 -19.67
N VAL A 47 -9.47 3.08 -19.25
CA VAL A 47 -10.59 2.60 -20.06
C VAL A 47 -10.96 3.65 -21.11
N SER A 48 -11.57 3.21 -22.21
CA SER A 48 -12.01 4.11 -23.27
C SER A 48 -13.03 5.12 -22.71
N HIS A 49 -12.73 6.42 -22.87
CA HIS A 49 -13.57 7.53 -22.46
C HIS A 49 -13.79 8.49 -23.63
N VAL A 50 -14.98 9.08 -23.68
CA VAL A 50 -15.35 10.14 -24.62
C VAL A 50 -15.82 11.34 -23.81
N PHE A 51 -15.36 12.53 -24.17
CA PHE A 51 -15.85 13.78 -23.60
C PHE A 51 -16.88 14.38 -24.57
N VAL A 52 -18.09 14.63 -24.08
CA VAL A 52 -19.18 15.22 -24.86
C VAL A 52 -19.57 16.54 -24.21
N PRO A 53 -19.77 17.62 -24.98
CA PRO A 53 -20.32 18.87 -24.42
C PRO A 53 -21.66 18.61 -23.75
N TYR A 54 -21.86 19.17 -22.55
CA TYR A 54 -23.06 18.92 -21.74
C TYR A 54 -24.38 19.14 -22.49
N GLN A 55 -24.45 20.14 -23.38
CA GLN A 55 -25.64 20.44 -24.17
C GLN A 55 -25.91 19.44 -25.31
N GLN A 56 -24.89 18.69 -25.74
CA GLN A 56 -24.96 17.72 -26.84
C GLN A 56 -24.97 16.28 -26.32
N ASP A 57 -24.96 16.07 -25.01
CA ASP A 57 -24.87 14.73 -24.43
C ASP A 57 -26.19 13.95 -24.64
N PRO A 58 -26.20 12.88 -25.45
CA PRO A 58 -27.38 12.06 -25.65
C PRO A 58 -27.85 11.37 -24.36
N TYR A 59 -26.99 11.27 -23.32
CA TYR A 59 -27.41 10.80 -21.99
C TYR A 59 -28.46 11.70 -21.34
N ARG A 60 -28.52 13.00 -21.70
CA ARG A 60 -29.46 13.95 -21.12
C ARG A 60 -30.93 13.59 -21.41
N SER A 61 -31.20 12.97 -22.56
CA SER A 61 -32.53 12.57 -23.00
C SER A 61 -32.95 11.16 -22.60
N LEU A 62 -32.05 10.36 -22.01
CA LEU A 62 -32.33 8.97 -21.65
C LEU A 62 -33.05 8.91 -20.29
N THR A 63 -34.35 8.60 -20.32
CA THR A 63 -35.24 8.46 -19.16
C THR A 63 -34.73 7.50 -18.07
N TYR A 64 -33.84 6.55 -18.41
CA TYR A 64 -33.32 5.52 -17.52
C TYR A 64 -32.00 5.88 -16.81
N THR A 65 -31.37 6.99 -17.19
CA THR A 65 -30.13 7.50 -16.58
C THR A 65 -30.34 8.95 -16.14
N GLN A 66 -31.46 9.23 -15.47
CA GLN A 66 -31.54 10.42 -14.64
C GLN A 66 -30.37 10.34 -13.65
N GLN A 67 -29.23 10.95 -13.97
CA GLN A 67 -28.31 11.40 -12.95
C GLN A 67 -29.00 12.64 -12.39
N PRO A 68 -29.65 12.58 -11.22
CA PRO A 68 -30.38 13.72 -10.67
C PRO A 68 -29.43 14.81 -10.17
N TYR A 69 -28.16 14.79 -10.57
CA TYR A 69 -27.12 15.66 -10.09
C TYR A 69 -26.26 16.16 -11.25
N VAL A 70 -25.96 17.45 -11.21
CA VAL A 70 -24.93 18.08 -12.04
C VAL A 70 -23.75 18.35 -11.12
N SER A 71 -22.56 17.93 -11.55
CA SER A 71 -21.32 18.26 -10.84
C SER A 71 -20.78 19.57 -11.36
N LEU A 72 -20.66 20.56 -10.48
CA LEU A 72 -19.96 21.82 -10.78
C LEU A 72 -18.52 21.72 -10.28
N VAL A 73 -17.56 22.04 -11.14
CA VAL A 73 -16.14 22.06 -10.80
C VAL A 73 -15.59 23.45 -11.07
N ASP A 74 -15.27 24.17 -9.99
CA ASP A 74 -14.66 25.50 -10.07
C ASP A 74 -13.15 25.41 -9.85
N ARG A 75 -12.39 26.06 -10.73
CA ARG A 75 -10.95 26.24 -10.58
C ARG A 75 -10.67 27.68 -10.13
N THR A 76 -9.87 27.82 -9.08
CA THR A 76 -9.53 29.11 -8.49
C THR A 76 -8.07 29.13 -8.05
N ALA A 77 -7.43 30.31 -8.11
CA ALA A 77 -6.09 30.54 -7.58
C ALA A 77 -6.10 30.93 -6.09
N ALA A 78 -7.25 31.35 -5.56
CA ALA A 78 -7.45 31.62 -4.14
C ALA A 78 -7.74 30.33 -3.37
N ASP A 79 -7.76 30.40 -2.03
CA ASP A 79 -8.18 29.29 -1.18
C ASP A 79 -9.60 28.81 -1.54
N PRO A 80 -9.76 27.58 -2.09
CA PRO A 80 -11.06 27.08 -2.52
C PRO A 80 -12.07 26.98 -1.37
N ALA A 81 -11.61 26.73 -0.14
CA ALA A 81 -12.49 26.59 1.01
C ALA A 81 -13.22 27.90 1.35
N LYS A 82 -12.59 29.05 1.08
CA LYS A 82 -13.19 30.37 1.31
C LYS A 82 -14.24 30.74 0.26
N LEU A 83 -14.19 30.12 -0.92
CA LEU A 83 -15.12 30.39 -2.02
C LEU A 83 -16.39 29.55 -1.97
N ILE A 84 -16.41 28.45 -1.20
CA ILE A 84 -17.56 27.54 -1.10
C ILE A 84 -18.86 28.30 -0.82
N LYS A 85 -18.90 29.13 0.23
CA LYS A 85 -20.11 29.88 0.60
C LYS A 85 -20.57 30.87 -0.48
N ALA A 86 -19.62 31.51 -1.17
CA ALA A 86 -19.92 32.45 -2.23
C ALA A 86 -20.54 31.73 -3.46
N VAL A 87 -20.00 30.58 -3.83
CA VAL A 87 -20.55 29.74 -4.91
C VAL A 87 -21.95 29.22 -4.55
N GLN A 88 -22.13 28.70 -3.33
CA GLN A 88 -23.45 28.25 -2.86
C GLN A 88 -24.50 29.36 -2.95
N ALA A 89 -24.16 30.57 -2.49
CA ALA A 89 -25.07 31.71 -2.57
C ALA A 89 -25.44 32.07 -4.02
N ARG A 90 -24.52 31.90 -4.98
CA ARG A 90 -24.81 32.11 -6.41
C ARG A 90 -25.71 31.04 -7.00
N ILE A 91 -25.55 29.78 -6.61
CA ILE A 91 -26.45 28.70 -7.04
C ILE A 91 -27.86 28.96 -6.50
N TRP A 92 -27.99 29.28 -5.21
CA TRP A 92 -29.27 29.57 -4.59
C TRP A 92 -29.92 30.89 -5.03
N ALA A 93 -29.15 31.80 -5.65
CA ALA A 93 -29.73 32.96 -6.31
C ALA A 93 -30.48 32.60 -7.60
N VAL A 94 -30.08 31.51 -8.27
CA VAL A 94 -30.74 30.98 -9.47
C VAL A 94 -31.92 30.08 -9.06
N ASP A 95 -31.68 29.14 -8.14
CA ASP A 95 -32.68 28.22 -7.62
C ASP A 95 -32.46 27.96 -6.12
N LYS A 96 -33.35 28.49 -5.27
CA LYS A 96 -33.24 28.38 -3.81
C LYS A 96 -33.45 26.97 -3.28
N ASP A 97 -34.20 26.14 -4.01
CA ASP A 97 -34.56 24.79 -3.58
C ASP A 97 -33.57 23.75 -4.08
N GLN A 98 -32.52 24.17 -4.81
CA GLN A 98 -31.49 23.29 -5.34
C GLN A 98 -30.70 22.61 -4.20
N PRO A 99 -30.78 21.27 -4.05
CA PRO A 99 -29.97 20.56 -3.08
C PRO A 99 -28.51 20.56 -3.52
N LEU A 100 -27.63 20.99 -2.62
CA LEU A 100 -26.17 20.93 -2.80
C LEU A 100 -25.62 19.82 -1.92
N SER A 101 -25.03 18.80 -2.54
CA SER A 101 -24.44 17.65 -1.86
C SER A 101 -22.97 17.49 -2.26
N ASN A 102 -22.21 16.75 -1.45
CA ASN A 102 -20.82 16.41 -1.70
C ASN A 102 -19.89 17.62 -1.98
N ILE A 103 -20.10 18.71 -1.24
CA ILE A 103 -19.31 19.94 -1.37
C ILE A 103 -17.95 19.74 -0.71
N GLN A 104 -16.90 19.75 -1.51
CA GLN A 104 -15.55 19.54 -1.03
C GLN A 104 -14.51 20.14 -1.97
N THR A 105 -13.33 20.45 -1.41
CA THR A 105 -12.17 20.82 -2.23
C THR A 105 -11.63 19.60 -2.96
N MET A 106 -10.94 19.82 -4.09
CA MET A 106 -10.31 18.73 -4.84
C MET A 106 -9.27 17.97 -3.98
N GLU A 107 -8.59 18.67 -3.06
CA GLU A 107 -7.67 18.07 -2.11
C GLU A 107 -8.37 17.09 -1.16
N ARG A 108 -9.53 17.49 -0.61
CA ARG A 108 -10.31 16.62 0.27
C ARG A 108 -10.87 15.43 -0.49
N ALA A 109 -11.38 15.62 -1.70
CA ALA A 109 -11.83 14.54 -2.58
C ALA A 109 -10.69 13.53 -2.84
N LEU A 110 -9.48 14.02 -3.12
CA LEU A 110 -8.31 13.18 -3.30
C LEU A 110 -7.96 12.42 -2.01
N SER A 111 -7.96 13.09 -0.85
CA SER A 111 -7.67 12.45 0.44
C SER A 111 -8.67 11.34 0.80
N GLN A 112 -9.95 11.52 0.47
CA GLN A 112 -10.99 10.53 0.72
C GLN A 112 -10.84 9.32 -0.20
N SER A 113 -10.43 9.54 -1.46
CA SER A 113 -10.18 8.45 -2.40
C SER A 113 -9.11 7.46 -1.92
N VAL A 114 -8.16 7.92 -1.08
CA VAL A 114 -7.09 7.08 -0.50
C VAL A 114 -7.36 6.65 0.95
N ALA A 115 -8.44 7.13 1.58
CA ALA A 115 -8.71 6.90 3.00
C ALA A 115 -8.91 5.41 3.32
N ASN A 116 -9.68 4.67 2.49
CA ASN A 116 -9.90 3.24 2.69
C ASN A 116 -8.58 2.44 2.64
N ARG A 117 -7.69 2.78 1.70
CA ARG A 117 -6.37 2.14 1.59
C ARG A 117 -5.53 2.37 2.84
N ARG A 118 -5.61 3.56 3.46
CA ARG A 118 -4.88 3.89 4.68
C ARG A 118 -5.33 3.05 5.88
N VAL A 119 -6.63 2.77 6.02
CA VAL A 119 -7.16 1.93 7.11
C VAL A 119 -6.64 0.50 7.00
N TYR A 120 -6.70 -0.10 5.80
CA TYR A 120 -6.16 -1.45 5.58
C TYR A 120 -4.66 -1.54 5.84
N LEU A 121 -3.88 -0.55 5.37
CA LEU A 121 -2.45 -0.49 5.64
C LEU A 121 -2.15 -0.36 7.14
N LEU A 122 -2.96 0.42 7.88
CA LEU A 122 -2.81 0.56 9.32
C LEU A 122 -3.08 -0.76 10.03
N LEU A 123 -4.17 -1.45 9.71
CA LEU A 123 -4.48 -2.77 10.28
C LEU A 123 -3.38 -3.80 9.99
N LEU A 124 -2.91 -3.87 8.73
CA LEU A 124 -1.79 -4.73 8.35
C LEU A 124 -0.51 -4.38 9.12
N SER A 125 -0.22 -3.10 9.31
CA SER A 125 0.96 -2.65 10.06
C SER A 125 0.89 -3.05 11.54
N VAL A 126 -0.30 -2.98 12.15
CA VAL A 126 -0.52 -3.42 13.53
C VAL A 126 -0.34 -4.93 13.65
N PHE A 127 -0.91 -5.73 12.74
CA PHE A 127 -0.69 -7.17 12.74
C PHE A 127 0.77 -7.56 12.50
N ALA A 128 1.46 -6.87 11.59
CA ALA A 128 2.88 -7.08 11.36
C ALA A 128 3.72 -6.76 12.61
N ALA A 129 3.39 -5.67 13.32
CA ALA A 129 4.05 -5.31 14.56
C ALA A 129 3.84 -6.35 15.66
N ILE A 130 2.61 -6.86 15.83
CA ILE A 130 2.30 -7.92 16.80
C ILE A 130 3.03 -9.22 16.44
N ALA A 131 3.02 -9.62 15.17
CA ALA A 131 3.73 -10.81 14.70
C ALA A 131 5.23 -10.70 14.94
N LEU A 132 5.81 -9.52 14.70
CA LEU A 132 7.22 -9.24 14.99
C LEU A 132 7.52 -9.34 16.48
N LEU A 133 6.68 -8.76 17.35
CA LEU A 133 6.83 -8.89 18.80
C LEU A 133 6.77 -10.35 19.24
N MET A 134 5.80 -11.12 18.75
CA MET A 134 5.69 -12.55 19.03
C MET A 134 6.91 -13.34 18.56
N ALA A 135 7.42 -13.06 17.36
CA ALA A 135 8.62 -13.70 16.83
C ALA A 135 9.85 -13.36 17.70
N THR A 136 10.03 -12.10 18.10
CA THR A 136 11.14 -11.68 18.96
C THR A 136 11.08 -12.33 20.34
N ALA A 137 9.90 -12.41 20.96
CA ALA A 137 9.70 -13.09 22.23
C ALA A 137 10.02 -14.58 22.12
N GLY A 138 9.61 -15.23 21.03
CA GLY A 138 9.93 -16.64 20.76
C GLY A 138 11.43 -16.89 20.59
N ILE A 139 12.13 -16.06 19.81
CA ILE A 139 13.59 -16.14 19.63
C ILE A 139 14.31 -15.92 20.96
N TYR A 140 13.90 -14.90 21.72
CA TYR A 140 14.47 -14.63 23.05
C TYR A 140 14.27 -15.81 24.00
N GLY A 141 13.07 -16.40 24.04
CA GLY A 141 12.76 -17.56 24.86
C GLY A 141 13.59 -18.79 24.47
N LEU A 142 13.67 -19.10 23.17
CA LEU A 142 14.46 -20.21 22.64
C LEU A 142 15.95 -20.06 22.96
N ILE A 143 16.51 -18.86 22.78
CA ILE A 143 17.92 -18.58 23.05
C ILE A 143 18.20 -18.61 24.55
N SER A 144 17.35 -17.98 25.36
CA SER A 144 17.51 -18.00 26.83
C SER A 144 17.46 -19.44 27.36
N TYR A 145 16.59 -20.27 26.81
CA TYR A 145 16.52 -21.69 27.15
C TYR A 145 17.77 -22.46 26.71
N ALA A 146 18.24 -22.23 25.48
CA ALA A 146 19.43 -22.88 24.94
C ALA A 146 20.70 -22.51 25.73
N VAL A 147 20.81 -21.25 26.16
CA VAL A 147 21.88 -20.77 27.04
C VAL A 147 21.79 -21.46 28.40
N ALA A 148 20.61 -21.48 29.03
CA ALA A 148 20.41 -22.09 30.35
C ALA A 148 20.71 -23.61 30.37
N ARG A 149 20.44 -24.33 29.28
CA ARG A 149 20.83 -25.74 29.14
C ARG A 149 22.32 -25.96 28.88
N ARG A 150 23.01 -25.00 28.28
CA ARG A 150 24.43 -25.09 27.91
C ARG A 150 25.36 -24.34 28.86
N THR A 151 24.84 -23.87 30.00
CA THR A 151 25.61 -23.10 30.99
C THR A 151 26.83 -23.87 31.50
N GLN A 152 26.72 -25.19 31.69
CA GLN A 152 27.86 -26.05 32.06
C GLN A 152 28.93 -26.12 30.95
N GLU A 153 28.54 -26.34 29.69
CA GLU A 153 29.48 -26.35 28.56
C GLU A 153 30.18 -24.99 28.38
N MET A 154 29.42 -23.90 28.57
CA MET A 154 29.95 -22.54 28.50
C MET A 154 30.91 -22.26 29.67
N GLY A 155 30.59 -22.70 30.89
CA GLY A 155 31.47 -22.59 32.05
C GLY A 155 32.79 -23.33 31.87
N ILE A 156 32.76 -24.55 31.32
CA ILE A 156 33.98 -25.32 31.00
C ILE A 156 34.81 -24.61 29.93
N ARG A 157 34.19 -24.07 28.87
CA ARG A 157 34.90 -23.31 27.83
C ARG A 157 35.56 -22.05 28.38
N VAL A 158 34.89 -21.31 29.27
CA VAL A 158 35.49 -20.14 29.93
C VAL A 158 36.68 -20.56 30.80
N ALA A 159 36.57 -21.67 31.54
CA ALA A 159 37.67 -22.23 32.32
C ALA A 159 38.86 -22.69 31.45
N LEU A 160 38.61 -23.12 30.21
CA LEU A 160 39.61 -23.45 29.20
C LEU A 160 40.15 -22.22 28.43
N GLY A 161 39.76 -20.99 28.81
CA GLY A 161 40.26 -19.74 28.24
C GLY A 161 39.45 -19.16 27.08
N ALA A 162 38.23 -19.66 26.82
CA ALA A 162 37.35 -19.06 25.82
C ALA A 162 36.96 -17.63 26.21
N THR A 163 37.08 -16.71 25.27
CA THR A 163 36.75 -15.30 25.52
C THR A 163 35.24 -15.07 25.47
N VAL A 164 34.77 -14.10 26.24
CA VAL A 164 33.37 -13.60 26.23
C VAL A 164 32.86 -13.34 24.81
N GLY A 165 33.73 -12.82 23.93
CA GLY A 165 33.42 -12.56 22.52
C GLY A 165 33.11 -13.82 21.71
N GLN A 166 33.76 -14.96 21.99
CA GLN A 166 33.51 -16.22 21.30
C GLN A 166 32.14 -16.81 21.63
N ILE A 167 31.69 -16.67 22.89
CA ILE A 167 30.36 -17.10 23.33
C ILE A 167 29.28 -16.21 22.71
N LEU A 168 29.50 -14.89 22.73
CA LEU A 168 28.58 -13.92 22.17
C LEU A 168 28.42 -14.12 20.65
N ALA A 169 29.52 -14.33 19.92
CA ALA A 169 29.51 -14.61 18.49
C ALA A 169 28.78 -15.92 18.15
N LEU A 170 28.91 -16.97 18.98
CA LEU A 170 28.22 -18.24 18.77
C LEU A 170 26.70 -18.08 18.86
N ILE A 171 26.21 -17.39 19.89
CA ILE A 171 24.77 -17.18 20.13
C ILE A 171 24.18 -16.31 19.03
N ILE A 172 24.84 -15.19 18.70
CA ILE A 172 24.41 -14.30 17.62
C ILE A 172 24.39 -15.05 16.30
N ARG A 173 25.44 -15.83 15.97
CA ARG A 173 25.49 -16.60 14.72
C ARG A 173 24.33 -17.60 14.61
N GLN A 174 23.98 -18.30 15.69
CA GLN A 174 22.85 -19.24 15.67
C GLN A 174 21.52 -18.52 15.46
N GLY A 175 21.28 -17.41 16.18
CA GLY A 175 20.07 -16.60 16.02
C GLY A 175 19.95 -16.00 14.61
N MET A 176 21.04 -15.39 14.13
CA MET A 176 21.07 -14.76 12.81
C MET A 176 20.92 -15.76 11.66
N LEU A 177 21.44 -16.99 11.80
CA LEU A 177 21.27 -18.02 10.78
C LEU A 177 19.80 -18.45 10.65
N LEU A 178 19.10 -18.61 11.78
CA LEU A 178 17.67 -18.90 11.78
C LEU A 178 16.86 -17.73 11.18
N THR A 179 17.22 -16.49 11.52
CA THR A 179 16.60 -15.29 10.93
C THR A 179 16.81 -15.22 9.43
N LEU A 180 18.03 -15.48 8.94
CA LEU A 180 18.33 -15.41 7.51
C LEU A 180 17.51 -16.43 6.72
N ILE A 181 17.39 -17.66 7.23
CA ILE A 181 16.53 -18.69 6.65
C ILE A 181 15.07 -18.22 6.63
N GLY A 182 14.57 -17.68 7.74
CA GLY A 182 13.22 -17.14 7.83
C GLY A 182 12.96 -15.99 6.84
N VAL A 183 13.92 -15.08 6.66
CA VAL A 183 13.85 -13.98 5.69
C VAL A 183 13.80 -14.53 4.26
N VAL A 184 14.66 -15.48 3.90
CA VAL A 184 14.65 -16.10 2.56
C VAL A 184 13.32 -16.79 2.29
N ILE A 185 12.81 -17.58 3.25
CA ILE A 185 11.51 -18.25 3.12
C ILE A 185 10.37 -17.24 3.03
N GLY A 186 10.41 -16.17 3.82
CA GLY A 186 9.40 -15.11 3.81
C GLY A 186 9.38 -14.33 2.49
N ILE A 187 10.55 -14.00 1.93
CA ILE A 187 10.67 -13.37 0.61
C ILE A 187 10.15 -14.31 -0.48
N ALA A 188 10.55 -15.58 -0.47
CA ALA A 188 10.07 -16.56 -1.45
C ALA A 188 8.55 -16.74 -1.37
N GLY A 189 8.00 -16.91 -0.16
CA GLY A 189 6.57 -17.08 0.07
C GLY A 189 5.76 -15.85 -0.31
N SER A 190 6.25 -14.65 0.01
CA SER A 190 5.59 -13.40 -0.39
C SER A 190 5.58 -13.23 -1.91
N LEU A 191 6.68 -13.48 -2.62
CA LEU A 191 6.71 -13.43 -4.09
C LEU A 191 5.70 -14.39 -4.73
N VAL A 192 5.58 -15.61 -4.21
CA VAL A 192 4.59 -16.58 -4.68
C VAL A 192 3.17 -16.08 -4.42
N LEU A 193 2.90 -15.58 -3.22
CA LEU A 193 1.57 -15.12 -2.83
C LEU A 193 1.16 -13.87 -3.62
N THR A 194 2.09 -12.93 -3.85
CA THR A 194 1.81 -11.75 -4.67
C THR A 194 1.49 -12.16 -6.10
N LYS A 195 2.19 -13.15 -6.67
CA LYS A 195 1.86 -13.68 -8.01
C LYS A 195 0.44 -14.25 -8.08
N VAL A 196 0.01 -14.98 -7.05
CA VAL A 196 -1.36 -15.53 -6.96
C VAL A 196 -2.40 -14.40 -6.86
N ILE A 197 -2.15 -13.40 -6.01
CA ILE A 197 -3.05 -12.26 -5.80
C ILE A 197 -3.13 -11.38 -7.05
N SER A 198 -2.00 -11.11 -7.73
CA SER A 198 -1.99 -10.36 -8.99
C SER A 198 -2.76 -11.08 -10.10
N GLY A 199 -2.87 -12.40 -10.06
CA GLY A 199 -3.74 -13.16 -10.96
C GLY A 199 -5.24 -12.96 -10.69
N LEU A 200 -5.60 -12.54 -9.47
CA LEU A 200 -6.98 -12.29 -9.02
C LEU A 200 -7.38 -10.80 -9.11
N LEU A 201 -6.40 -9.89 -9.01
CA LEU A 201 -6.61 -8.43 -9.05
C LEU A 201 -5.80 -7.78 -10.19
N TYR A 202 -6.50 -7.22 -11.17
CA TYR A 202 -5.91 -6.47 -12.27
C TYR A 202 -5.17 -5.22 -11.78
N GLY A 203 -3.94 -5.00 -12.27
CA GLY A 203 -3.20 -3.73 -12.12
C GLY A 203 -2.25 -3.62 -10.93
N ILE A 204 -2.09 -4.65 -10.10
CA ILE A 204 -1.14 -4.60 -8.98
C ILE A 204 0.26 -4.95 -9.49
N THR A 205 1.16 -3.96 -9.52
CA THR A 205 2.58 -4.22 -9.81
C THR A 205 3.19 -4.92 -8.59
N PRO A 206 3.71 -6.16 -8.71
CA PRO A 206 3.82 -7.06 -7.55
C PRO A 206 5.07 -6.85 -6.69
N THR A 207 6.05 -6.09 -7.16
CA THR A 207 7.41 -6.15 -6.61
C THR A 207 8.05 -4.78 -6.51
N ASP A 208 7.96 -4.19 -5.32
CA ASP A 208 8.68 -2.97 -4.98
C ASP A 208 9.97 -3.35 -4.24
N ALA A 209 11.09 -3.42 -4.95
CA ALA A 209 12.38 -3.87 -4.41
C ALA A 209 12.83 -3.10 -3.14
N PRO A 210 12.66 -1.77 -3.04
CA PRO A 210 12.94 -1.03 -1.80
C PRO A 210 12.18 -1.56 -0.58
N THR A 211 10.92 -1.96 -0.77
CA THR A 211 10.08 -2.49 0.31
C THR A 211 10.60 -3.85 0.80
N PHE A 212 10.99 -4.75 -0.11
CA PHE A 212 11.59 -6.04 0.23
C PHE A 212 12.94 -5.88 0.95
N VAL A 213 13.81 -5.00 0.45
CA VAL A 213 15.11 -4.74 1.06
C VAL A 213 14.95 -4.11 2.44
N GLY A 214 14.07 -3.10 2.55
CA GLY A 214 13.80 -2.42 3.82
C GLY A 214 13.23 -3.34 4.89
N THR A 215 12.28 -4.22 4.52
CA THR A 215 11.71 -5.21 5.46
C THR A 215 12.72 -6.27 5.88
N ALA A 216 13.54 -6.78 4.95
CA ALA A 216 14.61 -7.71 5.28
C ALA A 216 15.62 -7.10 6.27
N LEU A 217 16.07 -5.87 6.02
CA LEU A 217 16.97 -5.14 6.93
C LEU A 217 16.34 -4.91 8.30
N LEU A 218 15.05 -4.56 8.35
CA LEU A 218 14.32 -4.39 9.60
C LEU A 218 14.28 -5.69 10.42
N PHE A 219 13.93 -6.83 9.82
CA PHE A 219 13.91 -8.12 10.53
C PHE A 219 15.31 -8.54 11.00
N ILE A 220 16.34 -8.32 10.19
CA ILE A 220 17.75 -8.57 10.54
C ILE A 220 18.15 -7.72 11.76
N ALA A 221 17.84 -6.42 11.75
CA ALA A 221 18.14 -5.53 12.87
C ALA A 221 17.42 -5.94 14.15
N VAL A 222 16.12 -6.27 14.05
CA VAL A 222 15.32 -6.69 15.19
C VAL A 222 15.80 -8.02 15.77
N ALA A 223 16.13 -8.99 14.91
CA ALA A 223 16.72 -10.26 15.34
C ALA A 223 18.09 -10.07 16.00
N PHE A 224 18.92 -9.19 15.46
CA PHE A 224 20.20 -8.86 16.06
C PHE A 224 20.02 -8.32 17.49
N VAL A 225 19.08 -7.38 17.69
CA VAL A 225 18.77 -6.87 19.03
C VAL A 225 18.22 -7.96 19.95
N ALA A 226 17.29 -8.79 19.47
CA ALA A 226 16.67 -9.87 20.24
C ALA A 226 17.66 -10.97 20.65
N THR A 227 18.69 -11.22 19.84
CA THR A 227 19.74 -12.22 20.09
C THR A 227 20.88 -11.66 20.94
N TYR A 228 21.21 -10.38 20.76
CA TYR A 228 22.28 -9.69 21.49
C TYR A 228 21.98 -9.52 22.98
N ILE A 229 20.74 -9.17 23.35
CA ILE A 229 20.35 -8.96 24.76
C ILE A 229 20.58 -10.21 25.64
N PRO A 230 20.05 -11.41 25.30
CA PRO A 230 20.29 -12.62 26.08
C PRO A 230 21.76 -13.09 25.98
N ALA A 231 22.42 -12.94 24.83
CA ALA A 231 23.83 -13.26 24.69
C ALA A 231 24.71 -12.43 25.63
N ARG A 232 24.48 -11.12 25.72
CA ARG A 232 25.18 -10.23 26.64
C ARG A 232 24.88 -10.59 28.09
N ARG A 233 23.61 -10.87 28.43
CA ARG A 233 23.24 -11.34 29.77
C ARG A 233 23.98 -12.61 30.18
N ALA A 234 24.11 -13.58 29.27
CA ALA A 234 24.84 -14.83 29.52
C ALA A 234 26.31 -14.58 29.85
N THR A 235 26.93 -13.57 29.22
CA THR A 235 28.35 -13.23 29.43
C THR A 235 28.62 -12.39 30.68
N THR A 236 27.58 -11.78 31.26
CA THR A 236 27.69 -11.01 32.51
C THR A 236 27.37 -11.81 33.76
N ILE A 237 26.86 -13.04 33.63
CA ILE A 237 26.64 -13.93 34.76
C ILE A 237 28.00 -14.50 35.17
N ASP A 238 28.40 -14.23 36.42
CA ASP A 238 29.70 -14.55 36.96
C ASP A 238 29.92 -16.08 36.98
N PRO A 239 30.92 -16.62 36.24
CA PRO A 239 31.17 -18.06 36.17
C PRO A 239 31.53 -18.69 37.52
N THR A 240 31.93 -17.89 38.51
CA THR A 240 32.22 -18.36 39.87
C THR A 240 30.96 -18.71 40.68
N VAL A 241 29.79 -18.16 40.34
CA VAL A 241 28.50 -18.53 40.97
C VAL A 241 27.98 -19.86 40.43
N ALA A 242 28.29 -20.20 39.17
CA ALA A 242 27.85 -21.44 38.52
C ALA A 242 28.53 -22.70 39.07
N LEU A 243 29.70 -22.57 39.71
CA LEU A 243 30.46 -23.67 40.33
C LEU A 243 30.18 -23.86 41.82
N ARG A 244 29.38 -22.97 42.43
CA ARG A 244 29.12 -22.96 43.88
C ARG A 244 27.74 -23.50 44.27
N PHE A 245 26.98 -24.02 43.30
CA PHE A 245 25.80 -24.85 43.54
C PHE A 245 26.19 -26.33 43.42
N GLU A 246 26.94 -26.78 44.41
CA GLU A 246 26.97 -28.18 44.88
C GLU A 246 26.86 -28.14 46.40
#